data_AF-A0A7C4X8D6-F1
#
_entry.id   AF-A0A7C4X8D6-F1
#
_cell.length_a   1.000
_cell.length_b   1.000
_cell.length_c   1.000
_cell.angle_alpha   90.00
_cell.angle_beta   90.00
_cell.angle_gamma   90.00
#
_symmetry.space_group_name_H-M   'P 1'
#
loop_
_entity.id
_entity.type
_entity.pdbx_description
1 polymer ?
#
loop_
_entity_poly.entity_id
_entity_poly.type
_entity_poly.pdbx_seq_one_letter_code
_entity_poly.pdbx_strand_id
1 'polypeptide(L)'
;MILGYLDAEDRAYDLNFATLRMKIRIGPVAPSRESQVVFAPTGGAERSYRLLGEAEATASVSMDHDGHLVPLLRPVEGRLHRHERGLLFIAAPPKRDPEDPSYFLVRLRAMPSAVKYFFEDQEGTEIVSIPADEILRIAEAGESLRIHVSAANIALPKEKLAYAVDLGPATRMRPLLEGMPLSLSR
;
A
#
# COMPACT_ATOMS: atom_id res chain seq x y z
N MET A 1 7.40 3.29 4.16
CA MET A 1 6.26 2.52 3.62
C MET A 1 5.05 3.32 4.03
N ILE A 2 4.03 3.38 3.20
CA ILE A 2 2.74 3.98 3.58
C ILE A 2 1.72 2.86 3.55
N LEU A 3 1.10 2.61 4.70
CA LEU A 3 -0.10 1.82 4.80
C LEU A 3 -1.19 2.75 5.34
N GLY A 4 -2.29 2.89 4.61
CA GLY A 4 -3.27 3.92 4.90
C GLY A 4 -4.34 3.99 3.82
N TYR A 5 -4.81 5.19 3.54
CA TYR A 5 -5.96 5.42 2.65
C TYR A 5 -5.73 6.54 1.65
N LEU A 6 -6.43 6.46 0.52
CA LEU A 6 -6.71 7.57 -0.38
C LEU A 6 -8.20 7.88 -0.38
N ASP A 7 -8.57 9.15 -0.53
CA ASP A 7 -9.95 9.55 -0.85
C ASP A 7 -10.14 9.87 -2.33
N ALA A 8 -11.37 10.22 -2.72
CA ALA A 8 -11.74 10.62 -4.08
C ALA A 8 -10.92 11.78 -4.67
N GLU A 9 -10.26 12.58 -3.84
CA GLU A 9 -9.39 13.69 -4.28
C GLU A 9 -7.90 13.33 -4.26
N ASP A 10 -7.58 12.04 -4.19
CA ASP A 10 -6.23 11.47 -4.10
C ASP A 10 -5.48 11.83 -2.80
N ARG A 11 -6.15 12.35 -1.77
CA ARG A 11 -5.47 12.77 -0.52
C ARG A 11 -5.12 11.53 0.31
N ALA A 12 -3.89 11.49 0.81
CA ALA A 12 -3.36 10.37 1.57
C ALA A 12 -3.54 10.56 3.08
N TYR A 13 -3.92 9.47 3.75
CA TYR A 13 -4.11 9.38 5.20
C TYR A 13 -3.40 8.14 5.75
N ASP A 14 -2.97 8.20 7.01
CA ASP A 14 -2.44 7.02 7.70
C ASP A 14 -3.57 6.11 8.22
N LEU A 15 -3.21 5.00 8.87
CA LEU A 15 -4.15 4.07 9.52
C LEU A 15 -5.01 4.70 10.64
N ASN A 16 -4.66 5.89 11.14
CA ASN A 16 -5.44 6.62 12.15
C ASN A 16 -6.30 7.73 11.52
N PHE A 17 -6.42 7.79 10.19
CA PHE A 17 -7.08 8.86 9.44
C PHE A 17 -6.44 10.24 9.61
N ALA A 18 -5.19 10.31 10.08
CA ALA A 18 -4.43 11.54 10.06
C ALA A 18 -3.97 11.83 8.62
N THR A 19 -4.23 13.04 8.13
CA THR A 19 -3.74 13.44 6.81
C THR A 19 -2.22 13.41 6.77
N LEU A 20 -1.68 12.77 5.73
CA LEU A 20 -0.25 12.76 5.44
C LEU A 20 0.21 14.04 4.72
N ARG A 21 -0.70 15.00 4.49
CA ARG A 21 -0.47 16.24 3.72
C ARG A 21 0.19 15.93 2.37
N MET A 22 -0.34 14.95 1.68
CA MET A 22 0.17 14.47 0.41
C MET A 22 -0.97 13.96 -0.46
N LYS A 23 -0.88 14.16 -1.77
CA LYS A 23 -1.71 13.47 -2.75
C LYS A 23 -0.92 12.38 -3.47
N ILE A 24 -1.56 11.23 -3.72
CA ILE A 24 -0.98 10.13 -4.50
C ILE A 24 -1.95 9.77 -5.61
N ARG A 25 -1.52 9.92 -6.85
CA ARG A 25 -2.37 9.62 -8.01
C ARG A 25 -1.62 8.84 -9.08
N ILE A 26 -2.37 8.07 -9.84
CA ILE A 26 -1.90 7.41 -11.05
C ILE A 26 -2.53 8.13 -12.23
N GLY A 27 -1.72 8.58 -13.17
CA GLY A 27 -2.24 9.24 -14.35
C GLY A 27 -1.21 9.39 -15.46
N PRO A 28 -1.67 9.67 -16.69
CA PRO A 28 -0.79 9.90 -17.82
C PRO A 28 -0.02 11.22 -17.65
N VAL A 29 1.24 11.23 -18.07
CA VAL A 29 1.97 12.48 -18.35
C VAL A 29 1.56 12.98 -19.72
N ALA A 30 0.97 14.18 -19.79
CA ALA A 30 0.91 14.90 -21.05
C ALA A 30 2.32 15.45 -21.39
N PRO A 31 2.87 15.25 -22.61
CA PRO A 31 2.26 14.66 -23.80
C PRO A 31 2.57 13.17 -24.04
N SER A 32 3.43 12.53 -23.23
CA SER A 32 3.97 11.18 -23.50
C SER A 32 2.95 10.04 -23.45
N ARG A 33 1.76 10.25 -22.86
CA ARG A 33 0.75 9.21 -22.54
C ARG A 33 1.28 8.06 -21.67
N GLU A 34 2.53 8.10 -21.23
CA GLU A 34 3.06 7.14 -20.27
C GLU A 34 2.42 7.38 -18.90
N SER A 35 1.94 6.31 -18.28
CA SER A 35 1.38 6.38 -16.93
C SER A 35 2.49 6.51 -15.91
N GLN A 36 2.28 7.41 -14.96
CA GLN A 36 3.17 7.61 -13.81
C GLN A 36 2.39 7.56 -12.51
N VAL A 37 3.09 7.17 -11.45
CA VAL A 37 2.68 7.44 -10.08
C VAL A 37 3.23 8.81 -9.70
N VAL A 38 2.37 9.66 -9.15
CA VAL A 38 2.72 11.00 -8.68
C VAL A 38 2.50 11.09 -7.17
N PHE A 39 3.54 11.51 -6.45
CA PHE A 39 3.51 11.86 -5.04
C PHE A 39 3.66 13.38 -4.90
N ALA A 40 2.60 14.06 -4.45
CA ALA A 40 2.55 15.52 -4.34
C ALA A 40 2.36 15.95 -2.87
N PRO A 41 3.45 16.17 -2.09
CA PRO A 41 3.36 16.67 -0.73
C PRO A 41 2.92 18.14 -0.69
N THR A 42 2.12 18.52 0.30
CA THR A 42 1.74 19.91 0.54
C THR A 42 2.97 20.72 0.95
N GLY A 43 3.31 21.75 0.17
CA GLY A 43 4.46 22.61 0.45
C GLY A 43 5.82 22.02 0.07
N GLY A 44 5.85 20.93 -0.71
CA GLY A 44 7.06 20.31 -1.24
C GLY A 44 7.04 20.17 -2.76
N ALA A 45 8.14 19.65 -3.32
CA ALA A 45 8.22 19.34 -4.74
C ALA A 45 7.50 18.03 -5.05
N GLU A 46 6.69 18.04 -6.11
CA GLU A 46 6.09 16.84 -6.70
C GLU A 46 7.18 15.87 -7.16
N ARG A 47 6.95 14.57 -6.93
CA ARG A 47 7.80 13.49 -7.44
C ARG A 47 6.97 12.54 -8.26
N SER A 48 7.47 12.21 -9.44
CA SER A 48 6.75 11.33 -10.34
C SER A 48 7.66 10.22 -10.83
N TYR A 49 7.11 9.02 -10.92
CA TYR A 49 7.84 7.81 -11.29
C TYR A 49 7.07 7.07 -12.36
N ARG A 50 7.77 6.68 -13.43
CA ARG A 50 7.17 5.92 -14.52
C ARG A 50 6.67 4.58 -14.02
N LEU A 51 5.49 4.16 -14.50
CA LEU A 51 5.01 2.80 -14.28
C LEU A 51 5.78 1.82 -15.16
N LEU A 52 6.22 0.72 -14.56
CA LEU A 52 6.91 -0.37 -15.24
C LEU A 52 5.98 -1.55 -15.53
N GLY A 53 4.87 -1.65 -14.79
CA GLY A 53 3.85 -2.67 -14.99
C GLY A 53 2.78 -2.61 -13.91
N GLU A 54 1.72 -3.36 -14.13
CA GLU A 54 0.63 -3.53 -13.17
C GLU A 54 0.02 -4.92 -13.27
N ALA A 55 -0.58 -5.38 -12.19
CA ALA A 55 -1.34 -6.61 -12.15
C ALA A 55 -2.43 -6.54 -11.08
N GLU A 56 -3.53 -7.26 -11.31
CA GLU A 56 -4.47 -7.59 -10.24
C GLU A 56 -3.77 -8.42 -9.17
N ALA A 57 -3.99 -8.05 -7.91
CA ALA A 57 -3.39 -8.69 -6.76
C ALA A 57 -4.37 -8.77 -5.59
N THR A 58 -4.23 -9.80 -4.78
CA THR A 58 -4.73 -9.80 -3.40
C THR A 58 -3.56 -9.43 -2.49
N ALA A 59 -3.72 -8.38 -1.69
CA ALA A 59 -2.70 -7.92 -0.76
C ALA A 59 -3.14 -8.09 0.70
N SER A 60 -2.21 -8.44 1.58
CA SER A 60 -2.37 -8.31 3.02
C SER A 60 -1.08 -7.78 3.65
N VAL A 61 -1.19 -7.11 4.80
CA VAL A 61 -0.04 -6.53 5.50
C VAL A 61 -0.06 -6.92 6.96
N SER A 62 1.08 -7.38 7.45
CA SER A 62 1.32 -7.67 8.86
C SER A 62 2.56 -6.94 9.35
N MET A 63 2.55 -6.53 10.61
CA MET A 63 3.75 -6.17 11.35
C MET A 63 4.42 -7.44 11.86
N ASP A 64 5.72 -7.59 11.64
CA ASP A 64 6.51 -8.70 12.15
C ASP A 64 7.12 -8.30 13.50
N HIS A 65 6.61 -8.92 14.56
CA HIS A 65 7.08 -8.73 15.92
C HIS A 65 7.81 -10.00 16.38
N ASP A 66 9.11 -10.05 16.12
CA ASP A 66 9.99 -11.17 16.47
C ASP A 66 9.46 -12.53 15.97
N GLY A 67 9.03 -12.58 14.70
CA GLY A 67 8.46 -13.78 14.06
C GLY A 67 6.96 -13.92 14.23
N HIS A 68 6.31 -13.08 15.05
CA HIS A 68 4.86 -13.06 15.20
C HIS A 68 4.24 -12.01 14.28
N LEU A 69 3.48 -12.48 13.28
CA LEU A 69 2.79 -11.61 12.34
C LEU A 69 1.50 -11.05 12.95
N VAL A 70 1.50 -9.77 13.26
CA VAL A 70 0.32 -9.03 13.73
C VAL A 70 -0.38 -8.41 12.51
N PRO A 71 -1.61 -8.83 12.16
CA PRO A 71 -2.28 -8.35 10.96
C PRO A 71 -2.65 -6.86 11.10
N LEU A 72 -2.29 -6.08 10.08
CA LEU A 72 -2.63 -4.66 9.94
C LEU A 72 -3.68 -4.43 8.84
N LEU A 73 -3.53 -5.15 7.72
CA LEU A 73 -4.46 -5.19 6.59
C LEU A 73 -4.79 -6.65 6.27
N ARG A 74 -6.07 -7.00 6.34
CA ARG A 74 -6.62 -8.29 5.91
C ARG A 74 -6.52 -8.44 4.38
N PRO A 75 -6.51 -9.68 3.85
CA PRO A 75 -6.51 -9.92 2.41
C PRO A 75 -7.60 -9.12 1.69
N VAL A 76 -7.19 -8.34 0.70
CA VAL A 76 -8.08 -7.53 -0.13
C VAL A 76 -7.62 -7.54 -1.58
N GLU A 77 -8.57 -7.65 -2.50
CA GLU A 77 -8.32 -7.56 -3.94
C GLU A 77 -8.07 -6.10 -4.36
N GLY A 78 -7.26 -5.92 -5.39
CA GLY A 78 -6.93 -4.61 -5.91
C GLY A 78 -5.94 -4.68 -7.06
N ARG A 79 -5.27 -3.57 -7.30
CA ARG A 79 -4.26 -3.45 -8.35
C ARG A 79 -2.92 -3.08 -7.75
N LEU A 80 -1.90 -3.87 -8.06
CA LEU A 80 -0.51 -3.56 -7.75
C LEU A 80 0.13 -2.87 -8.95
N HIS A 81 0.74 -1.72 -8.71
CA HIS A 81 1.52 -0.97 -9.67
C HIS A 81 2.99 -1.02 -9.28
N ARG A 82 3.85 -1.47 -10.20
CA ARG A 82 5.29 -1.30 -10.07
C ARG A 82 5.69 -0.01 -10.77
N HIS A 83 6.44 0.82 -10.07
CA HIS A 83 7.06 2.00 -10.63
C HIS A 83 8.58 1.94 -10.40
N GLU A 84 9.31 2.86 -11.03
CA GLU A 84 10.79 2.90 -11.00
C GLU A 84 11.42 2.92 -9.60
N ARG A 85 10.65 3.30 -8.58
CA ARG A 85 11.13 3.51 -7.21
C ARG A 85 10.43 2.65 -6.17
N GLY A 86 9.59 1.70 -6.58
CA GLY A 86 8.87 0.85 -5.63
C GLY A 86 7.55 0.31 -6.15
N LEU A 87 6.66 0.07 -5.19
CA LEU A 87 5.34 -0.50 -5.39
C LEU A 87 4.26 0.42 -4.83
N LEU A 88 3.11 0.43 -5.50
CA LEU A 88 1.86 0.99 -4.98
C LEU A 88 0.74 0.00 -5.23
N PHE A 89 0.15 -0.52 -4.15
CA PHE A 89 -1.09 -1.28 -4.19
C PHE A 89 -2.26 -0.35 -3.87
N ILE A 90 -3.33 -0.43 -4.65
CA ILE A 90 -4.60 0.26 -4.43
C ILE A 90 -5.69 -0.81 -4.32
N ALA A 91 -6.40 -0.84 -3.20
CA ALA A 91 -7.48 -1.79 -2.96
C ALA A 91 -8.70 -1.47 -3.86
N ALA A 92 -9.43 -2.52 -4.24
CA ALA A 92 -10.68 -2.45 -4.97
C ALA A 92 -11.65 -3.52 -4.43
N PRO A 93 -12.09 -3.41 -3.15
CA PRO A 93 -12.95 -4.42 -2.54
C PRO A 93 -14.31 -4.48 -3.27
N PRO A 94 -14.83 -5.68 -3.60
CA PRO A 94 -16.01 -5.83 -4.47
C PRO A 94 -17.32 -5.29 -3.88
N LYS A 95 -17.42 -5.18 -2.54
CA LYS A 95 -18.43 -4.41 -1.80
C LYS A 95 -18.10 -4.47 -0.31
N ARG A 96 -18.25 -3.38 0.44
CA ARG A 96 -18.18 -3.41 1.91
C ARG A 96 -19.58 -3.70 2.46
N ASP A 97 -19.74 -4.79 3.19
CA ASP A 97 -21.01 -5.14 3.87
C ASP A 97 -21.00 -4.62 5.31
N PRO A 98 -21.80 -3.60 5.67
CA PRO A 98 -21.83 -3.03 7.01
C PRO A 98 -22.19 -4.03 8.12
N GLU A 99 -22.86 -5.13 7.77
CA GLU A 99 -23.25 -6.18 8.71
C GLU A 99 -22.15 -7.26 8.87
N ASP A 100 -21.10 -7.23 8.04
CA ASP A 100 -19.98 -8.14 8.14
C ASP A 100 -19.00 -7.65 9.24
N PRO A 101 -18.63 -8.49 10.22
CA PRO A 101 -17.51 -8.22 11.14
C PRO A 101 -16.19 -7.92 10.40
N SER A 102 -16.13 -8.25 9.11
CA SER A 102 -15.05 -7.97 8.17
C SER A 102 -15.10 -6.61 7.46
N TYR A 103 -16.16 -5.82 7.68
CA TYR A 103 -16.43 -4.54 7.03
C TYR A 103 -15.22 -3.59 6.91
N PHE A 104 -14.36 -3.57 7.94
CA PHE A 104 -13.09 -2.86 7.89
C PHE A 104 -11.92 -3.83 7.69
N LEU A 105 -11.23 -3.76 6.55
CA LEU A 105 -10.10 -4.64 6.25
C LEU A 105 -8.86 -4.35 7.10
N VAL A 106 -8.86 -3.21 7.78
CA VAL A 106 -7.77 -2.69 8.62
C VAL A 106 -8.06 -2.84 10.11
N ARG A 107 -7.03 -3.12 10.92
CA ARG A 107 -7.14 -2.99 12.37
C ARG A 107 -7.05 -1.51 12.77
N LEU A 108 -8.22 -0.90 12.98
CA LEU A 108 -8.34 0.52 13.31
C LEU A 108 -8.40 0.77 14.82
N ARG A 109 -7.85 1.91 15.24
CA ARG A 109 -8.17 2.57 16.53
C ARG A 109 -9.14 3.74 16.37
N ALA A 110 -9.67 3.95 15.17
CA ALA A 110 -10.59 5.04 14.85
C ALA A 110 -12.06 4.70 15.19
N MET A 111 -12.86 5.73 15.46
CA MET A 111 -14.30 5.58 15.73
C MET A 111 -15.03 5.02 14.49
N PRO A 112 -15.84 3.95 14.60
CA PRO A 112 -16.47 3.30 13.45
C PRO A 112 -17.24 4.25 12.50
N SER A 113 -17.85 5.30 13.04
CA SER A 113 -18.57 6.32 12.25
C SER A 113 -17.66 7.14 11.34
N ALA A 114 -16.46 7.51 11.79
CA ALA A 114 -15.49 8.26 10.98
C ALA A 114 -14.95 7.39 9.83
N VAL A 115 -14.76 6.10 10.12
CA VAL A 115 -14.31 5.11 9.13
C VAL A 115 -15.38 4.90 8.06
N LYS A 116 -16.65 4.76 8.49
CA LYS A 116 -17.80 4.67 7.58
C LYS A 116 -17.92 5.91 6.69
N TYR A 117 -17.89 7.11 7.27
CA TYR A 117 -17.93 8.37 6.52
C TYR A 117 -16.83 8.43 5.46
N PHE A 118 -15.60 8.05 5.82
CA PHE A 118 -14.49 8.07 4.88
C PHE A 118 -14.70 7.11 3.69
N PHE A 119 -15.19 5.90 3.94
CA PHE A 119 -15.36 4.92 2.86
C PHE A 119 -16.63 5.12 2.04
N GLU A 120 -17.70 5.64 2.62
CA GLU A 120 -18.98 5.86 1.93
C GLU A 120 -19.05 7.24 1.26
N ASP A 121 -18.68 8.31 1.98
CA ASP A 121 -18.88 9.68 1.51
C ASP A 121 -17.63 10.27 0.82
N GLN A 122 -16.43 9.79 1.17
CA GLN A 122 -15.16 10.22 0.54
C GLN A 122 -14.61 9.19 -0.45
N GLU A 123 -15.37 8.12 -0.73
CA GLU A 123 -14.99 7.01 -1.62
C GLU A 123 -13.57 6.46 -1.32
N GLY A 124 -13.28 6.34 -0.03
CA GLY A 124 -11.98 5.92 0.46
C GLY A 124 -11.52 4.56 -0.09
N THR A 125 -10.22 4.41 -0.29
CA THR A 125 -9.61 3.10 -0.58
C THR A 125 -8.30 2.89 0.16
N GLU A 126 -8.07 1.66 0.61
CA GLU A 126 -6.83 1.23 1.25
C GLU A 126 -5.67 1.24 0.24
N ILE A 127 -4.52 1.70 0.69
CA ILE A 127 -3.28 1.66 -0.09
C ILE A 127 -2.11 1.06 0.68
N VAL A 128 -1.19 0.47 -0.08
CA VAL A 128 0.15 0.08 0.41
C VAL A 128 1.19 0.61 -0.56
N SER A 129 1.99 1.60 -0.15
CA SER A 129 3.14 2.10 -0.91
C SER A 129 4.44 1.64 -0.27
N ILE A 130 5.26 0.93 -1.04
CA ILE A 130 6.52 0.36 -0.59
C ILE A 130 7.65 0.90 -1.46
N PRO A 131 8.42 1.89 -0.98
CA PRO A 131 9.67 2.30 -1.58
C PRO A 131 10.64 1.12 -1.72
N ALA A 132 11.34 1.03 -2.85
CA ALA A 132 12.24 -0.10 -3.12
C ALA A 132 13.40 -0.23 -2.12
N ASP A 133 13.87 0.88 -1.57
CA ASP A 133 14.94 0.93 -0.56
C ASP A 133 14.50 0.41 0.82
N GLU A 134 13.21 0.18 1.03
CA GLU A 134 12.67 -0.45 2.23
C GLU A 134 12.43 -1.96 2.08
N ILE A 135 12.51 -2.49 0.84
CA ILE A 135 12.30 -3.91 0.57
C ILE A 135 13.58 -4.67 0.91
N LEU A 136 13.53 -5.55 1.92
CA LEU A 136 14.67 -6.34 2.36
C LEU A 136 14.82 -7.64 1.55
N ARG A 137 13.71 -8.35 1.35
CA ARG A 137 13.68 -9.61 0.60
C ARG A 137 12.29 -9.88 0.05
N ILE A 138 12.23 -10.65 -1.02
CA ILE A 138 10.99 -11.20 -1.57
C ILE A 138 11.15 -12.72 -1.54
N ALA A 139 10.18 -13.43 -0.97
CA ALA A 139 10.21 -14.88 -0.83
C ALA A 139 8.86 -15.49 -1.20
N GLU A 140 8.87 -16.76 -1.56
CA GLU A 140 7.64 -17.52 -1.76
C GLU A 140 6.96 -17.80 -0.41
N ALA A 141 5.64 -17.64 -0.38
CA ALA A 141 4.81 -17.92 0.78
C ALA A 141 3.53 -18.63 0.31
N GLY A 142 3.63 -19.95 0.11
CA GLY A 142 2.56 -20.76 -0.46
C GLY A 142 2.21 -20.29 -1.88
N GLU A 143 0.96 -19.90 -2.09
CA GLU A 143 0.47 -19.37 -3.38
C GLU A 143 0.71 -17.87 -3.55
N SER A 144 1.39 -17.22 -2.60
CA SER A 144 1.68 -15.77 -2.61
C SER A 144 3.19 -15.49 -2.61
N LEU A 145 3.56 -14.25 -2.90
CA LEU A 145 4.90 -13.73 -2.63
C LEU A 145 4.86 -12.85 -1.39
N ARG A 146 5.76 -13.11 -0.45
CA ARG A 146 5.96 -12.28 0.73
C ARG A 146 7.09 -11.30 0.49
N ILE A 147 6.77 -10.01 0.57
CA ILE A 147 7.73 -8.91 0.61
C ILE A 147 8.01 -8.57 2.07
N HIS A 148 9.26 -8.70 2.48
CA HIS A 148 9.73 -8.25 3.78
C HIS A 148 10.20 -6.81 3.68
N VAL A 149 9.64 -5.94 4.51
CA VAL A 149 9.84 -4.50 4.45
C VAL A 149 10.37 -4.00 5.79
N SER A 150 11.34 -3.09 5.77
CA SER A 150 11.77 -2.32 6.93
C SER A 150 11.37 -0.87 6.78
N ALA A 151 10.38 -0.42 7.56
CA ALA A 151 9.82 0.91 7.47
C ALA A 151 9.61 1.53 8.84
N ALA A 152 9.50 2.86 8.90
CA ALA A 152 9.19 3.55 10.16
C ALA A 152 7.84 3.07 10.73
N ASN A 153 7.76 2.98 12.06
CA ASN A 153 6.55 2.56 12.75
C ASN A 153 5.41 3.56 12.50
N ILE A 154 4.27 3.04 12.03
CA ILE A 154 3.04 3.80 11.77
C ILE A 154 2.54 4.52 13.04
N ALA A 155 2.81 3.97 14.23
CA ALA A 155 2.47 4.59 15.52
C ALA A 155 3.62 5.42 16.14
N LEU A 156 4.89 5.13 15.82
CA LEU A 156 6.08 5.76 16.43
C LEU A 156 7.19 6.00 15.39
N PRO A 157 7.15 7.08 14.60
CA PRO A 157 7.95 7.25 13.37
C PRO A 157 9.48 7.31 13.56
N LYS A 158 9.99 7.20 14.79
CA LYS A 158 11.43 7.19 15.11
C LYS A 158 12.09 5.81 15.02
N GLU A 159 11.30 4.74 15.02
CA GLU A 159 11.82 3.36 15.00
C GLU A 159 11.44 2.66 13.70
N LYS A 160 12.40 1.94 13.10
CA LYS A 160 12.12 1.04 11.98
C LYS A 160 11.63 -0.30 12.52
N LEU A 161 10.52 -0.77 11.98
CA LEU A 161 9.95 -2.09 12.26
C LEU A 161 10.00 -2.97 11.01
N ALA A 162 9.89 -4.27 11.23
CA ALA A 162 9.71 -5.25 10.18
C ALA A 162 8.22 -5.42 9.85
N TYR A 163 7.93 -5.52 8.56
CA TYR A 163 6.60 -5.77 8.02
C TYR A 163 6.68 -6.90 6.99
N ALA A 164 5.60 -7.65 6.88
CA ALA A 164 5.37 -8.63 5.83
C ALA A 164 4.18 -8.19 4.98
N VAL A 165 4.39 -8.03 3.68
CA VAL A 165 3.34 -7.78 2.70
C VAL A 165 3.20 -9.00 1.82
N ASP A 166 2.08 -9.70 1.94
CA ASP A 166 1.78 -10.88 1.12
C ASP A 166 0.97 -10.45 -0.10
N LEU A 167 1.45 -10.81 -1.28
CA LEU A 167 0.85 -10.50 -2.59
C LEU A 167 0.55 -11.80 -3.34
N GLY A 168 -0.72 -12.05 -3.60
CA GLY A 168 -1.20 -13.21 -4.33
C GLY A 168 -1.94 -12.85 -5.63
N PRO A 169 -2.06 -13.79 -6.57
CA PRO A 169 -1.35 -15.06 -6.64
C PRO A 169 0.10 -14.88 -7.15
N ALA A 170 1.03 -15.71 -6.68
CA ALA A 170 2.45 -15.62 -6.99
C ALA A 170 2.74 -15.71 -8.50
N THR A 171 1.94 -16.47 -9.25
CA THR A 171 2.06 -16.60 -10.71
C THR A 171 1.90 -15.28 -11.45
N ARG A 172 1.07 -14.36 -10.92
CA ARG A 172 0.90 -13.00 -11.47
C ARG A 172 1.95 -12.03 -10.90
N MET A 173 2.34 -12.21 -9.64
CA MET A 173 3.24 -11.28 -8.96
C MET A 173 4.71 -11.46 -9.36
N ARG A 174 5.17 -12.69 -9.65
CA ARG A 174 6.58 -12.96 -9.99
C ARG A 174 7.08 -12.14 -11.19
N PRO A 175 6.41 -12.13 -12.36
CA PRO A 175 6.88 -11.35 -13.51
C PRO A 175 6.88 -9.85 -13.20
N LEU A 176 5.89 -9.38 -12.44
CA LEU A 176 5.79 -7.97 -12.08
C LEU A 176 6.95 -7.53 -11.15
N LEU A 177 7.36 -8.37 -10.22
CA LEU A 177 8.43 -8.07 -9.24
C LEU A 177 9.85 -8.39 -9.74
N GLU A 178 9.99 -8.98 -10.93
CA GLU A 178 11.28 -9.39 -11.47
C GLU A 178 12.24 -8.21 -11.70
N GLY A 179 13.48 -8.32 -11.22
CA GLY A 179 14.48 -7.25 -11.32
C GLY A 179 14.19 -6.04 -10.44
N MET A 180 13.35 -6.19 -9.40
CA MET A 180 13.15 -5.14 -8.40
C MET A 180 14.44 -4.95 -7.58
N PRO A 181 14.95 -3.71 -7.44
CA PRO A 181 16.10 -3.47 -6.61
C PRO A 181 15.74 -3.72 -5.14
N LEU A 182 16.48 -4.61 -4.50
CA LEU A 182 16.34 -4.92 -3.08
C LEU A 182 17.29 -4.04 -2.29
N SER A 183 16.87 -3.64 -1.09
CA SER A 183 17.73 -3.01 -0.11
C SER A 183 18.80 -4.03 0.29
N LEU A 184 20.05 -3.77 -0.09
CA LEU A 184 21.18 -4.54 0.41
C LEU A 184 21.26 -4.27 1.92
N SER A 185 21.01 -5.30 2.72
CA SER A 185 21.30 -5.28 4.15
C SER A 185 22.78 -4.89 4.30
N ARG A 186 23.05 -3.70 4.84
CA ARG A 186 24.39 -3.36 5.34
C ARG A 186 24.53 -3.85 6.76
#